data_AF-A0A946XFZ7-F1
#
_entry.id   AF-A0A946XFZ7-F1
#
_cell.length_a   1.000
_cell.length_b   1.000
_cell.length_c   1.000
_cell.angle_alpha   90.00
_cell.angle_beta   90.00
_cell.angle_gamma   90.00
#
_symmetry.space_group_name_H-M   'P 1'
#
loop_
_entity.id
_entity.type
_entity.pdbx_description
1 polymer ?
#
loop_
_entity_poly.entity_id
_entity_poly.type
_entity_poly.pdbx_seq_one_letter_code
_entity_poly.pdbx_strand_id
1 'polypeptide(L)'
;MQIIISLIIFLSITALVYSRVGFANISNSYSLWFKEGYWVNYNVVEAIAWIAKAAVILPGLVWQKEIWQLHLVTLLTSALLIWVSERKLLPTMVAFNTLWIGLSTVVIVRNII
;
A
#
# COMPACT_ATOMS: atom_id res chain seq x y z
N MET A 1 -8.01 -2.64 -25.94
CA MET A 1 -7.65 -4.06 -25.69
C MET A 1 -6.89 -4.24 -24.37
N GLN A 2 -5.76 -3.55 -24.14
CA GLN A 2 -4.95 -3.70 -22.91
C GLN A 2 -5.74 -3.48 -21.61
N ILE A 3 -6.49 -2.38 -21.47
CA ILE A 3 -7.29 -2.08 -20.27
C ILE A 3 -8.32 -3.19 -19.98
N ILE A 4 -8.97 -3.71 -21.02
CA ILE A 4 -9.97 -4.78 -20.89
C ILE A 4 -9.30 -6.07 -20.42
N ILE A 5 -8.16 -6.43 -21.01
CA ILE A 5 -7.39 -7.61 -20.58
C ILE A 5 -6.93 -7.45 -19.12
N SER A 6 -6.37 -6.29 -18.76
CA SER A 6 -5.96 -6.00 -17.38
C SER A 6 -7.13 -6.10 -16.40
N LEU A 7 -8.31 -5.60 -16.77
CA LEU A 7 -9.52 -5.68 -15.94
C LEU A 7 -9.98 -7.12 -15.78
N ILE A 8 -10.00 -7.92 -16.85
CA ILE A 8 -10.37 -9.34 -16.80
C ILE A 8 -9.40 -10.11 -15.90
N ILE A 9 -8.09 -9.90 -16.04
CA ILE A 9 -7.07 -10.55 -15.21
C ILE A 9 -7.23 -10.13 -13.74
N PHE A 10 -7.38 -8.83 -13.48
CA PHE A 10 -7.62 -8.30 -12.14
C PHE A 10 -8.84 -8.96 -11.50
N LEU A 11 -10.01 -8.90 -12.16
CA LEU A 11 -11.24 -9.46 -11.62
C LEU A 11 -11.14 -10.98 -11.42
N SER A 12 -10.53 -11.71 -12.36
CA SER A 12 -10.39 -13.17 -12.28
C SER A 12 -9.48 -13.59 -11.12
N ILE A 13 -8.30 -12.96 -10.98
CA ILE A 13 -7.37 -13.28 -9.89
C ILE A 13 -7.99 -12.88 -8.55
N THR A 14 -8.59 -11.70 -8.44
CA THR A 14 -9.24 -11.26 -7.20
C THR A 14 -10.39 -12.18 -6.81
N ALA A 15 -11.25 -12.57 -7.76
CA ALA A 15 -12.34 -13.52 -7.50
C ALA A 15 -11.82 -14.90 -7.07
N LEU A 16 -10.74 -15.40 -7.68
CA LEU A 16 -10.11 -16.66 -7.30
C LEU A 16 -9.56 -16.59 -5.86
N VAL A 17 -8.84 -15.53 -5.51
CA VAL A 17 -8.32 -15.36 -4.15
C VAL A 17 -9.47 -15.22 -3.14
N TYR A 18 -10.49 -14.41 -3.44
CA TYR A 18 -11.62 -14.19 -2.53
C TYR A 18 -12.48 -15.44 -2.36
N SER A 19 -12.64 -16.25 -3.41
CA SER A 19 -13.34 -17.54 -3.30
C SER A 19 -12.57 -18.54 -2.42
N ARG A 20 -11.23 -18.57 -2.50
CA ARG A 20 -10.38 -19.41 -1.65
C ARG A 20 -10.38 -18.98 -0.18
N VAL A 21 -10.39 -17.67 0.08
CA VAL A 21 -10.44 -17.12 1.45
C VAL A 21 -11.87 -17.15 2.02
N GLY A 22 -12.87 -17.06 1.17
CA GLY A 22 -14.28 -16.91 1.49
C GLY A 22 -14.74 -15.45 1.41
N PHE A 23 -15.71 -15.16 0.54
CA PHE A 23 -16.25 -13.80 0.35
C PHE A 23 -16.80 -13.19 1.65
N ALA A 24 -17.40 -14.01 2.52
CA ALA A 24 -17.88 -13.57 3.84
C ALA A 24 -16.71 -13.11 4.73
N ASN A 25 -15.59 -13.81 4.73
CA ASN A 25 -14.41 -13.45 5.53
C ASN A 25 -13.79 -12.13 5.05
N ILE A 26 -13.71 -11.93 3.73
CA ILE A 26 -13.22 -10.69 3.13
C ILE A 26 -14.16 -9.52 3.43
N SER A 27 -15.47 -9.71 3.27
CA SER A 27 -16.47 -8.70 3.61
C SER A 27 -16.40 -8.31 5.09
N ASN A 28 -16.27 -9.31 5.98
CA ASN A 28 -16.07 -9.09 7.41
C ASN A 28 -14.77 -8.36 7.74
N SER A 29 -13.72 -8.54 6.95
CA SER A 29 -12.45 -7.80 7.09
C SER A 29 -12.63 -6.32 6.73
N TYR A 30 -13.27 -6.02 5.59
CA TYR A 30 -13.56 -4.63 5.20
C TYR A 30 -14.55 -3.95 6.14
N SER A 31 -15.50 -4.70 6.72
CA SER A 31 -16.44 -4.12 7.67
C SER A 31 -15.79 -3.62 8.96
N LEU A 32 -14.57 -4.06 9.29
CA LEU A 32 -13.79 -3.54 10.41
C LEU A 32 -13.57 -2.02 10.32
N TRP A 33 -13.46 -1.47 9.11
CA TRP A 33 -13.28 -0.02 8.91
C TRP A 33 -14.45 0.81 9.45
N PHE A 34 -15.62 0.20 9.60
CA PHE A 34 -16.84 0.84 10.12
C PHE A 34 -17.14 0.50 11.58
N LYS A 35 -16.31 -0.34 12.22
CA LYS A 35 -16.49 -0.68 13.64
C LYS A 35 -15.87 0.38 14.54
N GLU A 36 -16.61 0.76 15.58
CA GLU A 36 -16.08 1.59 16.65
C GLU A 36 -14.83 0.94 17.27
N GLY A 37 -13.81 1.76 17.56
CA GLY A 37 -12.54 1.28 18.11
C GLY A 37 -11.56 0.68 17.10
N TYR A 38 -11.91 0.52 15.82
CA TYR A 38 -10.94 0.05 14.82
C TYR A 38 -9.85 1.08 14.52
N TRP A 39 -10.20 2.37 14.44
CA TRP A 39 -9.28 3.45 14.08
C TRP A 39 -8.40 3.87 15.25
N VAL A 40 -7.50 2.97 15.66
CA VAL A 40 -6.40 3.26 16.60
C VAL A 40 -5.18 3.81 15.85
N ASN A 41 -4.24 4.43 16.58
CA ASN A 41 -3.03 5.06 16.03
C ASN A 41 -2.33 4.19 14.97
N TYR A 42 -2.17 2.89 15.22
CA TYR A 42 -1.52 1.95 14.30
C TYR A 42 -2.29 1.78 12.97
N ASN A 43 -3.61 1.65 13.02
CA ASN A 43 -4.45 1.42 11.83
C ASN A 43 -4.60 2.70 11.00
N VAL A 44 -4.59 3.87 11.65
CA VAL A 44 -4.56 5.18 10.97
C VAL A 44 -3.24 5.33 10.19
N VAL A 45 -2.11 4.99 10.81
CA VAL A 45 -0.80 5.00 10.14
C VAL A 45 -0.80 4.06 8.94
N GLU A 46 -1.37 2.85 9.06
CA GLU A 46 -1.48 1.90 7.95
C GLU A 46 -2.29 2.46 6.78
N ALA A 47 -3.45 3.06 7.05
CA ALA A 47 -4.30 3.64 6.01
C ALA A 47 -3.60 4.80 5.30
N ILE A 48 -2.99 5.73 6.04
CA ILE A 48 -2.25 6.86 5.46
C ILE A 48 -1.09 6.36 4.60
N ALA A 49 -0.33 5.38 5.10
CA ALA A 49 0.80 4.83 4.37
C ALA A 49 0.38 4.05 3.11
N TRP A 50 -0.77 3.38 3.15
CA TRP A 50 -1.37 2.74 1.98
C TRP A 50 -1.77 3.78 0.91
N ILE A 51 -2.44 4.87 1.32
CA ILE A 51 -2.82 5.97 0.42
C ILE A 51 -1.58 6.63 -0.18
N ALA A 52 -0.53 6.89 0.63
CA ALA A 52 0.70 7.51 0.15
C ALA A 52 1.39 6.66 -0.94
N LYS A 53 1.47 5.34 -0.77
CA LYS A 53 2.01 4.43 -1.79
C LYS A 53 1.17 4.43 -3.05
N ALA A 54 -0.16 4.42 -2.93
CA ALA A 54 -1.05 4.52 -4.09
C ALA A 54 -0.87 5.85 -4.84
N ALA A 55 -0.71 6.96 -4.13
CA ALA A 55 -0.48 8.28 -4.69
C ALA A 55 0.85 8.39 -5.46
N VAL A 56 1.88 7.63 -5.06
CA VAL A 56 3.13 7.52 -5.82
C VAL A 56 2.97 6.65 -7.07
N ILE A 57 2.32 5.49 -6.94
CA ILE A 57 2.25 4.49 -8.01
C ILE A 57 1.27 4.88 -9.12
N LEU A 58 0.07 5.38 -8.76
CA LEU A 58 -0.99 5.65 -9.74
C LEU A 58 -0.56 6.65 -10.81
N PRO A 59 0.08 7.79 -10.49
CA PRO A 59 0.49 8.72 -11.52
C PRO A 59 1.57 8.17 -12.45
N GLY A 60 2.50 7.40 -11.88
CA GLY A 60 3.54 6.71 -12.65
C GLY A 60 2.95 5.66 -13.62
N LEU A 61 1.86 4.99 -13.25
CA LEU A 61 1.20 4.03 -14.14
C LEU A 61 0.29 4.69 -15.18
N VAL A 62 -0.52 5.67 -14.79
CA VAL A 62 -1.57 6.27 -15.65
C VAL A 62 -0.99 7.30 -16.61
N TRP A 63 -0.15 8.21 -16.12
CA TRP A 63 0.42 9.30 -16.93
C TRP A 63 1.89 9.09 -17.28
N GLN A 64 2.48 7.96 -16.88
CA GLN A 64 3.91 7.69 -17.06
C GLN A 64 4.78 8.82 -16.48
N LYS A 65 4.27 9.48 -15.42
CA LYS A 65 4.91 10.62 -14.77
C LYS A 65 4.99 10.38 -13.27
N GLU A 66 6.20 10.26 -12.79
CA GLU A 66 6.52 10.11 -11.37
C GLU A 66 6.50 11.50 -10.68
N ILE A 67 5.74 11.63 -9.59
CA ILE A 67 5.76 12.83 -8.74
C ILE A 67 6.74 12.57 -7.60
N TRP A 68 8.01 12.87 -7.83
CA TRP A 68 9.10 12.49 -6.93
C TRP A 68 8.96 13.06 -5.50
N GLN A 69 8.29 14.20 -5.32
CA GLN A 69 8.06 14.81 -4.00
C GLN A 69 7.21 13.91 -3.09
N LEU A 70 6.31 13.11 -3.67
CA LEU A 70 5.51 12.15 -2.90
C LEU A 70 6.38 11.04 -2.28
N HIS A 71 7.59 10.82 -2.79
CA HIS A 71 8.52 9.86 -2.20
C HIS A 71 9.03 10.29 -0.82
N LEU A 72 9.00 11.60 -0.50
CA LEU A 72 9.27 12.07 0.87
C LEU A 72 8.18 11.57 1.84
N VAL A 73 6.92 11.63 1.41
CA VAL A 73 5.78 11.15 2.18
C VAL A 73 5.85 9.63 2.33
N THR A 74 6.17 8.88 1.25
CA THR A 74 6.31 7.41 1.35
C THR A 74 7.51 6.98 2.17
N LEU A 75 8.61 7.75 2.20
CA LEU A 75 9.75 7.50 3.07
C LEU A 75 9.34 7.61 4.55
N LEU A 76 8.70 8.72 4.93
CA LEU A 76 8.24 8.93 6.30
C LEU A 76 7.21 7.88 6.72
N THR A 77 6.20 7.64 5.88
CA THR A 77 5.16 6.65 6.19
C THR A 77 5.67 5.22 6.19
N SER A 78 6.74 4.89 5.43
CA SER A 78 7.37 3.57 5.49
C SER A 78 8.18 3.37 6.78
N ALA A 79 8.86 4.41 7.28
CA ALA A 79 9.50 4.36 8.59
C ALA A 79 8.47 4.13 9.71
N LEU A 80 7.33 4.83 9.66
CA LEU A 80 6.23 4.62 10.59
C LEU A 80 5.63 3.20 10.46
N LEU A 81 5.46 2.68 9.26
CA LEU A 81 4.96 1.33 9.04
C LEU A 81 5.90 0.24 9.56
N ILE A 82 7.22 0.45 9.60
CA ILE A 82 8.14 -0.48 10.24
C ILE A 82 7.79 -0.60 11.73
N TRP A 83 7.60 0.53 12.41
CA TRP A 83 7.18 0.55 13.81
C TRP A 83 5.83 -0.14 14.01
N VAL A 84 4.83 0.15 13.18
CA VAL A 84 3.51 -0.52 13.28
C VAL A 84 3.61 -2.03 13.01
N SER A 85 4.39 -2.44 12.02
CA SER A 85 4.52 -3.85 11.61
C SER A 85 5.24 -4.70 12.66
N GLU A 86 6.23 -4.12 13.35
CA GLU A 86 6.92 -4.76 14.47
C GLU A 86 5.96 -5.03 15.63
N ARG A 87 5.10 -4.07 15.98
CA ARG A 87 4.05 -4.25 17.00
C ARG A 87 3.05 -5.37 16.68
N LYS A 88 2.83 -5.64 15.38
CA LYS A 88 1.99 -6.74 14.89
C LYS A 88 2.77 -8.04 14.62
N LEU A 89 4.08 -8.08 14.91
CA LEU A 89 4.99 -9.20 14.66
C LEU A 89 4.98 -9.67 13.19
N LEU A 90 4.95 -8.71 12.24
CA LEU A 90 4.92 -8.96 10.80
C LEU A 90 6.30 -8.72 10.14
N PRO A 91 7.27 -9.65 10.22
CA PRO A 91 8.64 -9.43 9.76
C PRO A 91 8.74 -9.14 8.25
N THR A 92 7.89 -9.77 7.44
CA THR A 92 7.85 -9.52 5.99
C THR A 92 7.41 -8.09 5.66
N MET A 93 6.49 -7.53 6.45
CA MET A 93 6.05 -6.13 6.28
C MET A 93 7.12 -5.13 6.71
N VAL A 94 7.90 -5.47 7.76
CA VAL A 94 9.09 -4.69 8.13
C VAL A 94 10.08 -4.66 6.96
N ALA A 95 10.47 -5.83 6.43
CA ALA A 95 11.40 -5.92 5.31
C ALA A 95 10.89 -5.17 4.06
N PHE A 96 9.61 -5.29 3.75
CA PHE A 96 8.99 -4.59 2.62
C PHE A 96 9.06 -3.06 2.77
N ASN A 97 8.78 -2.53 3.96
CA ASN A 97 8.86 -1.09 4.19
C ASN A 97 10.31 -0.58 4.25
N THR A 98 11.25 -1.39 4.71
CA THR A 98 12.70 -1.09 4.60
C THR A 98 13.14 -0.94 3.15
N LEU A 99 12.70 -1.84 2.26
CA LEU A 99 12.96 -1.70 0.82
C LEU A 99 12.34 -0.42 0.24
N TRP A 100 11.14 -0.07 0.66
CA TRP A 100 10.47 1.16 0.25
C TRP A 100 11.21 2.44 0.67
N ILE A 101 11.87 2.43 1.83
CA ILE A 101 12.76 3.52 2.24
C ILE A 101 13.91 3.66 1.23
N GLY A 102 14.57 2.55 0.87
CA GLY A 102 15.63 2.55 -0.13
C GLY A 102 15.17 3.09 -1.48
N LEU A 103 14.04 2.59 -2.00
CA LEU A 103 13.45 3.06 -3.27
C LEU A 103 13.13 4.56 -3.22
N SER A 104 12.49 5.02 -2.15
CA SER A 104 12.15 6.44 -1.98
C SER A 104 13.39 7.32 -1.95
N THR A 105 14.43 6.91 -1.21
CA THR A 105 15.70 7.63 -1.14
C THR A 105 16.37 7.75 -2.51
N VAL A 106 16.44 6.66 -3.29
CA VAL A 106 17.03 6.70 -4.65
C VAL A 106 16.30 7.72 -5.54
N VAL A 107 14.96 7.71 -5.52
CA VAL A 107 14.15 8.65 -6.32
C VAL A 107 14.37 10.09 -5.87
N ILE A 108 14.38 10.34 -4.56
CA ILE A 108 14.59 11.68 -3.99
C ILE A 108 15.98 12.20 -4.40
N VAL A 109 17.04 11.42 -4.15
CA VAL A 109 18.42 11.84 -4.41
C VAL A 109 18.63 12.14 -5.90
N ARG A 110 18.15 11.29 -6.80
CA ARG A 110 18.22 11.48 -8.27
C ARG A 110 17.54 12.76 -8.77
N ASN A 111 16.56 13.30 -8.03
CA ASN A 111 15.86 14.53 -8.43
C ASN A 111 16.44 15.79 -7.77
N ILE A 112 17.24 15.63 -6.71
CA ILE A 112 17.92 16.73 -6.01
C ILE A 112 19.33 16.96 -6.60
N ILE A 113 20.04 15.89 -6.94
CA ILE A 113 21.39 15.88 -7.51
C ILE A 113 21.30 15.51 -8.99
#